data_AF-A0A1F8TRW2-F1
#
_entry.id   AF-A0A1F8TRW2-F1
#
_cell.length_a   1.000
_cell.length_b   1.000
_cell.length_c   1.000
_cell.angle_alpha   90.00
_cell.angle_beta   90.00
_cell.angle_gamma   90.00
#
_symmetry.space_group_name_H-M   'P 1'
#
loop_
_entity.id
_entity.type
_entity.pdbx_description
1 polymer ?
#
loop_
_entity_poly.entity_id
_entity_poly.type
_entity_poly.pdbx_seq_one_letter_code
_entity_poly.pdbx_strand_id
1 'polypeptide(L)'
;MRSEEKVIALCQALGAKRYINAIGGLELYNKATFQQAGLDLCFLQSHLPCYPQFGADFVPYLSVIDLMMFNSQPQLKQMLADYSLIHN
;
A
#
# COMPACT_ATOMS: atom_id res chain seq x y z
N MET A 1 -20.47 -4.98 -12.93
CA MET A 1 -19.90 -4.06 -11.93
C MET A 1 -18.41 -4.02 -12.13
N ARG A 2 -17.88 -2.82 -12.36
CA ARG A 2 -16.43 -2.59 -12.39
C ARG A 2 -15.88 -2.76 -10.95
N SER A 3 -14.61 -3.14 -10.82
CA SER A 3 -13.96 -3.37 -9.52
C SER A 3 -14.01 -2.14 -8.60
N GLU A 4 -13.84 -0.94 -9.14
CA GLU A 4 -13.87 0.32 -8.40
C GLU A 4 -15.25 0.68 -7.82
N GLU A 5 -16.34 0.41 -8.54
CA GLU A 5 -17.72 0.69 -8.07
C GLU A 5 -18.02 -0.06 -6.76
N LYS A 6 -17.53 -1.30 -6.64
CA LYS A 6 -17.70 -2.13 -5.44
C LYS A 6 -16.95 -1.54 -4.25
N VAL A 7 -15.74 -1.03 -4.47
CA VAL A 7 -14.93 -0.38 -3.44
C VAL A 7 -15.63 0.89 -2.95
N ILE A 8 -16.12 1.72 -3.86
CA ILE A 8 -16.84 2.95 -3.52
C ILE A 8 -18.11 2.64 -2.71
N ALA A 9 -18.92 1.68 -3.16
CA ALA A 9 -20.13 1.28 -2.46
C ALA A 9 -19.84 0.76 -1.03
N LEU A 10 -18.75 -0.02 -0.87
CA LEU A 10 -18.30 -0.48 0.45
C LEU A 10 -17.89 0.69 1.35
N CYS A 11 -17.09 1.63 0.83
CA CYS A 11 -16.69 2.82 1.57
C CYS A 11 -17.89 3.64 2.01
N GLN A 12 -18.88 3.84 1.13
CA GLN A 12 -20.11 4.55 1.44
C GLN A 12 -20.94 3.84 2.52
N ALA A 13 -21.11 2.51 2.41
CA ALA A 13 -21.82 1.70 3.40
C ALA A 13 -21.18 1.77 4.80
N LEU A 14 -19.85 1.93 4.86
CA LEU A 14 -19.09 2.07 6.10
C LEU A 14 -18.94 3.53 6.58
N GLY A 15 -19.44 4.52 5.82
CA GLY A 15 -19.21 5.94 6.10
C GLY A 15 -17.74 6.35 6.03
N ALA A 16 -16.91 5.62 5.29
CA ALA A 16 -15.50 5.93 5.10
C ALA A 16 -15.34 7.18 4.23
N LYS A 17 -14.31 7.97 4.52
CA LYS A 17 -13.94 9.17 3.73
C LYS A 17 -12.68 8.97 2.88
N ARG A 18 -11.98 7.86 3.10
CA ARG A 18 -10.70 7.56 2.46
C ARG A 18 -10.63 6.08 2.14
N TYR A 19 -10.09 5.78 0.97
CA TYR A 19 -9.70 4.44 0.57
C TYR A 19 -8.19 4.43 0.32
N ILE A 20 -7.47 3.50 0.96
CA ILE A 20 -6.02 3.36 0.81
C ILE A 20 -5.75 1.99 0.20
N ASN A 21 -5.01 1.96 -0.91
CA ASN A 21 -4.57 0.71 -1.54
C ASN A 21 -3.04 0.67 -1.66
N ALA A 22 -2.46 -0.49 -1.96
CA ALA A 22 -1.04 -0.60 -2.28
C ALA A 22 -0.71 0.12 -3.59
N ILE A 23 0.50 0.69 -3.71
CA ILE A 23 0.94 1.46 -4.88
C ILE A 23 0.80 0.72 -6.22
N GLY A 24 0.94 -0.61 -6.24
CA GLY A 24 0.75 -1.42 -7.46
C GLY A 24 -0.67 -1.41 -8.02
N GLY A 25 -1.66 -0.93 -7.25
CA GLY A 25 -3.04 -0.79 -7.70
C GLY A 25 -3.34 0.51 -8.44
N LEU A 26 -2.36 1.40 -8.65
CA LEU A 26 -2.57 2.75 -9.17
C LEU A 26 -3.41 2.79 -10.46
N GLU A 27 -3.05 1.94 -11.42
CA GLU A 27 -3.65 1.91 -12.76
C GLU A 27 -5.06 1.28 -12.77
N LEU A 28 -5.48 0.66 -11.66
CA LEU A 28 -6.75 -0.03 -11.55
C LEU A 28 -7.92 0.89 -11.17
N TYR A 29 -7.64 2.13 -10.75
CA TYR A 29 -8.65 3.04 -10.20
C TYR A 29 -8.59 4.43 -10.84
N ASN A 30 -9.76 5.02 -11.06
CA ASN A 30 -9.85 6.40 -11.51
C ASN A 30 -10.09 7.36 -10.32
N LYS A 31 -9.14 8.27 -10.07
CA LYS A 31 -9.25 9.27 -9.00
C LYS A 31 -10.53 10.11 -9.08
N ALA A 32 -10.89 10.57 -10.28
CA ALA A 32 -12.06 11.44 -10.46
C ALA A 32 -13.34 10.72 -10.03
N THR A 33 -13.45 9.41 -10.28
CA THR A 33 -14.58 8.58 -9.82
C THR A 33 -14.68 8.55 -8.29
N PHE A 34 -13.57 8.36 -7.57
CA PHE A 34 -13.56 8.37 -6.10
C PHE A 34 -13.87 9.76 -5.55
N GLN A 35 -13.29 10.81 -6.14
CA GLN A 35 -13.51 12.18 -5.70
C GLN A 35 -14.97 12.62 -5.89
N GLN A 36 -15.61 12.24 -7.01
CA GLN A 36 -17.05 12.46 -7.24
C GLN A 36 -17.92 11.75 -6.20
N ALA A 37 -17.47 10.60 -5.71
CA ALA A 37 -18.13 9.86 -4.62
C ALA A 37 -17.79 10.40 -3.22
N GLY A 38 -17.01 11.49 -3.11
CA GLY A 38 -16.60 12.09 -1.84
C GLY A 38 -15.51 11.31 -1.09
N LEU A 39 -14.74 10.48 -1.80
CA LEU A 39 -13.68 9.64 -1.24
C LEU A 39 -12.29 10.16 -1.63
N ASP A 40 -11.40 10.26 -0.64
CA ASP A 40 -9.97 10.47 -0.83
C ASP A 40 -9.33 9.12 -1.22
N LEU A 41 -8.84 9.02 -2.44
CA LEU A 41 -8.11 7.85 -2.94
C LEU A 41 -6.62 8.04 -2.69
N CYS A 42 -6.03 7.19 -1.84
CA CYS A 42 -4.60 7.24 -1.54
C CYS A 42 -3.94 5.90 -1.87
N PHE A 43 -2.64 5.97 -2.14
CA PHE A 43 -1.82 4.78 -2.37
C PHE A 43 -0.64 4.72 -1.40
N LEU A 44 -0.50 3.59 -0.71
CA LEU A 44 0.60 3.33 0.20
C LEU A 44 1.81 2.83 -0.60
N GLN A 45 2.89 3.60 -0.54
CA GLN A 45 4.18 3.28 -1.12
C GLN A 45 5.20 3.08 0.00
N SER A 46 5.54 1.83 0.30
CA SER A 46 6.60 1.52 1.25
C SER A 46 7.97 1.90 0.70
N HIS A 47 8.84 2.43 1.55
CA HIS A 47 10.25 2.64 1.22
C HIS A 47 11.05 1.48 1.84
N LEU A 48 11.49 0.56 0.99
CA LEU A 48 12.22 -0.61 1.45
C LEU A 48 13.73 -0.39 1.30
N PRO A 49 14.48 -0.20 2.40
CA PRO A 49 15.93 -0.21 2.33
C PRO A 49 16.44 -1.63 2.05
N CYS A 50 17.64 -1.74 1.47
CA CYS A 50 18.30 -3.03 1.30
C CYS A 50 18.65 -3.66 2.65
N TYR A 51 18.52 -4.98 2.75
CA TYR A 51 18.95 -5.78 3.90
C TYR A 51 19.57 -7.10 3.44
N PRO A 52 20.36 -7.79 4.28
CA PRO A 52 21.00 -9.04 3.91
C PRO A 52 19.99 -10.17 3.62
N GLN A 53 20.19 -10.93 2.54
CA GLN A 53 19.38 -12.10 2.18
C GLN A 53 20.30 -13.32 1.92
N PHE A 54 20.73 -14.02 2.99
CA PHE A 54 21.63 -15.20 2.96
C PHE A 54 22.81 -15.14 1.97
N GLY A 55 23.48 -13.99 1.84
CA GLY A 55 24.64 -13.84 0.96
C GLY A 55 24.31 -13.85 -0.54
N ALA A 56 23.04 -13.82 -0.91
CA ALA A 56 22.56 -13.53 -2.26
C ALA A 56 22.45 -12.01 -2.50
N ASP A 57 22.29 -11.62 -3.76
CA ASP A 57 21.97 -10.25 -4.12
C ASP A 57 20.59 -9.86 -3.57
N PHE A 58 20.47 -8.61 -3.14
CA PHE A 58 19.22 -8.10 -2.58
C PHE A 58 18.12 -8.04 -3.64
N VAL A 59 16.99 -8.68 -3.36
CA VAL A 59 15.77 -8.61 -4.16
C VAL A 59 14.70 -7.85 -3.36
N PRO A 60 14.29 -6.65 -3.80
CA PRO A 60 13.29 -5.87 -3.08
C PRO A 60 11.89 -6.49 -3.20
N TYR A 61 11.06 -6.28 -2.17
CA TYR A 61 9.62 -6.65 -2.15
C TYR A 61 9.30 -8.13 -2.39
N LEU A 62 10.21 -9.06 -2.09
CA LEU A 62 9.97 -10.52 -2.23
C LEU A 62 8.76 -11.00 -1.43
N SER A 63 8.80 -10.84 -0.11
CA SER A 63 7.70 -11.18 0.79
C SER A 63 7.87 -10.52 2.15
N VAL A 64 6.77 -10.41 2.91
CA VAL A 64 6.85 -9.97 4.32
C VAL A 64 7.62 -10.96 5.20
N ILE A 65 7.62 -12.25 4.84
CA ILE A 65 8.34 -13.29 5.57
C ILE A 65 9.85 -13.13 5.41
N ASP A 66 10.31 -12.80 4.20
CA ASP A 66 11.71 -12.49 3.90
C ASP A 66 12.18 -11.30 4.74
N LEU A 67 11.40 -10.21 4.76
CA LEU A 67 11.66 -9.06 5.60
C LEU A 67 11.79 -9.45 7.08
N MET A 68 10.86 -10.26 7.60
CA MET A 68 10.87 -10.72 8.99
C MET A 68 12.03 -11.65 9.33
N MET A 69 12.46 -12.48 8.38
CA MET A 69 13.52 -13.47 8.58
C MET A 69 14.88 -12.81 8.80
N PHE A 70 15.15 -11.71 8.08
CA PHE A 70 16.46 -11.08 8.04
C PHE A 70 16.61 -9.80 8.86
N ASN A 71 15.53 -9.32 9.50
CA ASN A 71 15.55 -8.09 10.25
C ASN A 71 15.04 -8.30 11.68
N SER A 72 15.65 -7.61 12.64
CA SER A 72 15.19 -7.62 14.03
C SER A 72 13.86 -6.89 14.18
N GLN A 73 13.11 -7.20 15.25
CA GLN A 73 11.82 -6.55 15.53
C GLN A 73 11.91 -5.00 15.56
N PRO A 74 12.94 -4.36 16.16
CA PRO A 74 13.08 -2.90 16.09
C PRO A 74 13.28 -2.37 14.67
N GLN A 75 14.12 -3.02 13.85
CA GLN A 75 14.34 -2.64 12.45
C GLN A 75 13.05 -2.77 11.64
N LEU A 76 12.32 -3.87 11.81
CA LEU A 76 11.02 -4.10 11.17
C LEU A 76 10.03 -2.98 11.47
N LYS A 77 9.93 -2.55 12.74
CA LYS A 77 9.03 -1.45 13.12
C LYS A 77 9.39 -0.14 12.40
N GLN A 78 10.68 0.15 12.23
CA GLN A 78 11.13 1.32 11.49
C GLN A 78 10.80 1.19 9.99
N MET A 79 11.14 0.05 9.38
CA MET A 79 10.88 -0.20 7.96
C MET A 79 9.38 -0.18 7.61
N LEU A 80 8.52 -0.75 8.47
CA LEU A 80 7.07 -0.76 8.27
C LEU A 80 6.44 0.63 8.46
N ALA A 81 7.06 1.49 9.26
CA ALA A 81 6.64 2.87 9.42
C ALA A 81 7.15 3.79 8.30
N ASP A 82 8.10 3.33 7.49
CA ASP A 82 8.67 4.11 6.39
C ASP A 82 7.86 3.90 5.10
N TYR A 83 6.87 4.76 4.90
CA TYR A 83 6.05 4.79 3.71
C TYR A 83 5.56 6.21 3.41
N SER A 84 5.21 6.44 2.15
CA SER A 84 4.46 7.62 1.73
C SER A 84 3.01 7.24 1.42
N LEU A 85 2.08 8.13 1.74
CA LEU A 85 0.73 8.10 1.16
C LEU A 85 0.70 9.05 -0.03
N ILE A 86 0.57 8.48 -1.21
CA ILE A 86 0.46 9.24 -2.45
C ILE A 86 -1.00 9.60 -2.67
N HIS A 87 -1.26 10.91 -2.70
CA HIS A 87 -2.55 11.50 -3.05
C HIS A 87 -2.52 11.85 -4.53
N ASN A 88 -2.72 10.87 -5.40
CA ASN A 88 -2.82 11.13 -6.83
C ASN A 88 -4.07 11.91 -7.14
#